data_AF-A0A3R6RLL9-F1
#
_entry.id   AF-A0A3R6RLL9-F1
#
_cell.length_a   1.000
_cell.length_b   1.000
_cell.length_c   1.000
_cell.angle_alpha   90.00
_cell.angle_beta   90.00
_cell.angle_gamma   90.00
#
_symmetry.space_group_name_H-M   'P 1'
#
loop_
_entity.id
_entity.type
_entity.pdbx_description
1 polymer ?
#
loop_
_entity_poly.entity_id
_entity_poly.type
_entity_poly.pdbx_seq_one_letter_code
_entity_poly.pdbx_strand_id
1 'polypeptide(L)'
;MVTIYAWLEIRATYLDEDLHPEIDEKKVFDDIDNLIKKLKYNELKVIEKNYSRFVQFSVMENHKTERTEEMISMYENITKIATGSYGLLYYLDDEDEVYSDEFRVLVSKKGKCEWKRDENFSPCSIMIEEFD
;
A
#
# COMPACT_ATOMS: atom_id res chain seq x y z
N MET A 1 3.48 18.26 4.19
CA MET A 1 4.23 17.27 3.38
C MET A 1 3.71 15.86 3.61
N VAL A 2 3.37 15.18 2.51
CA VAL A 2 2.97 13.78 2.48
C VAL A 2 4.07 12.93 1.86
N THR A 3 4.36 11.80 2.51
CA THR A 3 5.31 10.79 2.01
C THR A 3 4.70 9.40 2.04
N ILE A 4 4.78 8.68 0.92
CA ILE A 4 4.43 7.27 0.80
C ILE A 4 5.63 6.46 0.31
N TYR A 5 5.86 5.32 0.96
CA TYR A 5 6.69 4.23 0.44
C TYR A 5 5.91 2.93 0.49
N ALA A 6 5.65 2.34 -0.67
CA ALA A 6 4.81 1.15 -0.75
C ALA A 6 5.48 0.02 -1.51
N TRP A 7 5.27 -1.20 -1.01
CA TRP A 7 5.49 -2.43 -1.74
C TRP A 7 4.33 -3.39 -1.49
N LEU A 8 4.00 -4.18 -2.51
CA LEU A 8 2.96 -5.19 -2.47
C LEU A 8 3.39 -6.38 -3.33
N GLU A 9 3.52 -7.56 -2.72
CA GLU A 9 3.66 -8.80 -3.46
C GLU A 9 2.28 -9.27 -3.90
N ILE A 10 2.13 -9.59 -5.18
CA ILE A 10 0.88 -9.99 -5.79
C ILE A 10 0.76 -11.52 -5.77
N ARG A 11 -0.25 -12.02 -5.06
CA ARG A 11 -0.65 -13.43 -5.10
C ARG A 11 -2.15 -13.52 -5.23
N ALA A 12 -2.64 -14.34 -6.15
CA ALA A 12 -4.05 -14.40 -6.49
C ALA A 12 -4.93 -14.69 -5.28
N THR A 13 -4.53 -15.66 -4.46
CA THR A 13 -5.27 -16.11 -3.28
C THR A 13 -4.34 -16.51 -2.13
N TYR A 14 -4.86 -16.44 -0.89
CA TYR A 14 -4.19 -17.02 0.29
C TYR A 14 -4.67 -18.45 0.58
N LEU A 15 -5.63 -18.94 -0.21
CA LEU A 15 -6.15 -20.30 -0.13
C LEU A 15 -5.24 -21.26 -0.89
N ASP A 16 -5.42 -22.55 -0.63
CA ASP A 16 -4.71 -23.61 -1.34
C ASP A 16 -5.32 -23.78 -2.75
N GLU A 17 -4.57 -23.40 -3.78
CA GLU A 17 -5.02 -23.42 -5.18
C GLU A 17 -5.40 -24.82 -5.66
N ASP A 18 -4.75 -25.87 -5.16
CA ASP A 18 -5.07 -27.26 -5.50
C ASP A 18 -6.44 -27.69 -4.94
N LEU A 19 -6.88 -27.05 -3.85
CA LEU A 19 -8.18 -27.27 -3.23
C LEU A 19 -9.26 -26.29 -3.71
N HIS A 20 -8.88 -25.27 -4.47
CA HIS A 20 -9.74 -24.18 -4.93
C HIS A 20 -9.59 -23.92 -6.44
N PRO A 21 -9.90 -24.92 -7.30
CA PRO A 21 -9.74 -24.81 -8.76
C PRO A 21 -10.67 -23.78 -9.42
N GLU A 22 -11.67 -23.27 -8.69
CA GLU A 22 -12.51 -22.15 -9.12
C GLU A 22 -11.76 -20.81 -9.20
N ILE A 23 -10.57 -20.72 -8.62
CA ILE A 23 -9.75 -19.50 -8.62
C ILE A 23 -9.02 -19.39 -9.95
N ASP A 24 -9.43 -18.41 -10.75
CA ASP A 24 -8.79 -18.07 -12.01
C ASP A 24 -7.67 -17.05 -11.77
N GLU A 25 -6.46 -17.53 -11.51
CA GLU A 25 -5.28 -16.67 -11.30
C GLU A 25 -5.06 -15.70 -12.44
N LYS A 26 -5.23 -16.16 -13.69
CA LYS A 26 -5.01 -15.34 -14.87
C LYS A 26 -5.97 -14.14 -14.86
N LYS A 27 -7.24 -14.38 -14.56
CA LYS A 27 -8.23 -13.31 -14.42
C LYS A 27 -7.85 -12.31 -13.32
N VAL A 28 -7.35 -12.79 -12.18
CA VAL A 28 -6.88 -11.90 -11.10
C VAL A 28 -5.76 -10.98 -11.59
N PHE A 29 -4.76 -11.52 -12.28
CA PHE A 29 -3.68 -10.71 -12.85
C PHE A 29 -4.19 -9.74 -13.94
N ASP A 30 -5.08 -10.19 -14.83
CA ASP A 30 -5.70 -9.35 -15.85
C ASP A 30 -6.50 -8.18 -15.23
N ASP A 31 -7.23 -8.43 -14.13
CA ASP A 31 -7.99 -7.40 -13.39
C ASP A 31 -7.05 -6.37 -12.75
N ILE A 32 -5.91 -6.80 -12.20
CA ILE A 32 -4.87 -5.89 -11.69
C ILE A 32 -4.27 -5.05 -12.81
N ASP A 33 -3.94 -5.67 -13.95
CA ASP A 33 -3.41 -4.95 -15.10
C ASP A 33 -4.39 -3.91 -15.63
N ASN A 34 -5.68 -4.24 -15.66
CA ASN A 34 -6.73 -3.31 -16.04
C ASN A 34 -6.92 -2.17 -15.02
N LEU A 35 -6.74 -2.45 -13.72
CA LEU A 35 -6.74 -1.42 -12.68
C LEU A 35 -5.57 -0.45 -12.88
N ILE A 36 -4.35 -0.97 -13.02
CA ILE A 36 -3.12 -0.18 -13.18
C ILE A 36 -3.18 0.70 -14.44
N LYS A 37 -3.67 0.17 -15.57
CA LYS A 37 -3.82 0.92 -16.82
C LYS A 37 -4.78 2.11 -16.72
N LYS A 38 -5.72 2.09 -15.77
CA LYS A 38 -6.72 3.15 -15.58
C LYS A 38 -6.28 4.24 -14.62
N LEU A 39 -5.15 4.07 -13.93
CA LEU A 39 -4.63 5.08 -13.01
C LEU A 39 -4.28 6.36 -13.78
N LYS A 40 -4.70 7.50 -13.24
CA LYS A 40 -4.30 8.82 -13.73
C LYS A 40 -2.82 9.05 -13.46
N TYR A 41 -2.33 8.60 -12.31
CA TYR A 41 -0.95 8.77 -11.84
C TYR A 41 -0.22 7.42 -11.80
N ASN A 42 0.23 6.93 -12.95
CA ASN A 42 0.87 5.62 -13.06
C ASN A 42 2.40 5.67 -12.84
N GLU A 43 2.83 6.13 -11.67
CA GLU A 43 4.25 6.17 -11.27
C GLU A 43 4.63 5.00 -10.35
N LEU A 44 4.15 3.80 -10.70
CA LEU A 44 4.51 2.55 -10.02
C LEU A 44 5.42 1.69 -10.89
N LYS A 45 6.22 0.87 -10.22
CA LYS A 45 7.04 -0.17 -10.85
C LYS A 45 6.38 -1.51 -10.62
N VAL A 46 6.09 -2.20 -11.72
CA VAL A 46 5.75 -3.63 -11.69
C VAL A 46 7.05 -4.40 -11.91
N ILE A 47 7.35 -5.32 -10.99
CA ILE A 47 8.56 -6.14 -11.02
C ILE A 47 8.14 -7.61 -11.06
N GLU A 48 8.72 -8.37 -11.98
CA GLU A 48 8.53 -9.82 -12.07
C GLU A 48 9.85 -10.53 -11.78
N LYS A 49 9.86 -11.43 -10.80
CA LYS A 49 11.04 -12.18 -10.39
C LYS A 49 10.64 -13.53 -9.82
N ASN A 50 11.26 -14.61 -10.30
CA ASN A 50 11.00 -15.98 -9.83
C ASN A 50 9.50 -16.34 -9.80
N TYR A 51 8.78 -16.04 -10.89
CA TYR A 51 7.32 -16.25 -11.00
C TYR A 51 6.46 -15.43 -10.00
N SER A 52 7.08 -14.54 -9.22
CA SER A 52 6.38 -13.61 -8.34
C SER A 52 6.28 -12.24 -8.99
N ARG A 53 5.18 -11.55 -8.74
CA ARG A 53 4.93 -10.20 -9.24
C ARG A 53 4.84 -9.23 -8.07
N PHE A 54 5.47 -8.07 -8.20
CA PHE A 54 5.51 -7.03 -7.16
C PHE A 54 5.08 -5.70 -7.74
N VAL A 55 4.39 -4.90 -6.93
CA VAL A 55 4.14 -3.48 -7.18
C VAL A 55 4.94 -2.67 -6.16
N GLN A 56 5.68 -1.68 -6.63
CA GLN A 56 6.42 -0.74 -5.78
C GLN A 56 6.18 0.69 -6.25
N PHE A 57 5.95 1.61 -5.32
CA PHE A 57 5.86 3.03 -5.64
C PHE A 57 6.22 3.92 -4.45
N SER A 58 6.41 5.20 -4.74
CA SER A 58 6.59 6.25 -3.75
C SER A 58 5.84 7.51 -4.17
N VAL A 59 5.35 8.27 -3.18
CA VAL A 59 4.77 9.60 -3.37
C VAL A 59 5.48 10.54 -2.40
N MET A 60 5.92 11.70 -2.89
CA MET A 60 6.57 12.74 -2.08
C MET A 60 6.00 14.08 -2.53
N GLU A 61 5.07 14.63 -1.76
CA GLU A 61 4.32 15.82 -2.14
C GLU A 61 4.29 16.83 -0.99
N ASN A 62 4.33 18.13 -1.32
CA ASN A 62 4.29 19.17 -0.29
C ASN A 62 2.97 19.18 0.49
N HIS A 63 1.86 18.82 -0.15
CA HIS A 63 0.53 18.69 0.44
C HIS A 63 -0.11 17.41 -0.04
N LYS A 64 -1.11 16.91 0.69
CA LYS A 64 -1.96 15.82 0.23
C LYS A 64 -2.69 16.21 -1.06
N THR A 65 -2.61 15.36 -2.09
CA THR A 65 -3.27 15.59 -3.38
C THR A 65 -4.15 14.41 -3.82
N GLU A 66 -4.88 14.59 -4.91
CA GLU A 66 -5.61 13.52 -5.60
C GLU A 66 -4.70 12.33 -5.95
N ARG A 67 -3.43 12.59 -6.28
CA ARG A 67 -2.46 11.52 -6.56
C ARG A 67 -2.19 10.68 -5.32
N THR A 68 -1.99 11.31 -4.16
CA THR A 68 -1.82 10.60 -2.90
C THR A 68 -3.00 9.66 -2.64
N GLU A 69 -4.23 10.14 -2.83
CA GLU A 69 -5.45 9.36 -2.61
C GLU A 69 -5.63 8.23 -3.63
N GLU A 70 -5.36 8.49 -4.92
CA GLU A 70 -5.44 7.48 -5.97
C GLU A 70 -4.46 6.33 -5.71
N MET A 71 -3.23 6.63 -5.28
CA MET A 71 -2.21 5.63 -5.02
C MET A 71 -2.52 4.76 -3.79
N ILE A 72 -3.10 5.33 -2.73
CA ILE A 72 -3.60 4.55 -1.58
C ILE A 72 -4.78 3.67 -2.00
N SER A 73 -5.74 4.22 -2.74
CA SER A 73 -6.91 3.46 -3.22
C SER A 73 -6.51 2.31 -4.13
N MET A 74 -5.56 2.54 -5.04
CA MET A 74 -4.98 1.49 -5.88
C MET A 74 -4.41 0.34 -5.05
N TYR A 75 -3.61 0.66 -4.03
CA TYR A 75 -3.02 -0.33 -3.13
C TYR A 75 -4.09 -1.20 -2.42
N GLU A 76 -5.15 -0.57 -1.91
CA GLU A 76 -6.28 -1.26 -1.30
C GLU A 76 -7.07 -2.11 -2.31
N ASN A 77 -7.26 -1.62 -3.53
CA ASN A 77 -8.00 -2.32 -4.57
C ASN A 77 -7.26 -3.54 -5.08
N ILE A 78 -5.94 -3.45 -5.29
CA ILE A 78 -5.13 -4.64 -5.62
C ILE A 78 -5.24 -5.67 -4.50
N THR A 79 -5.17 -5.24 -3.24
CA THR A 79 -5.33 -6.14 -2.08
C THR A 79 -6.65 -6.88 -2.12
N LYS A 80 -7.76 -6.20 -2.45
CA LYS A 80 -9.10 -6.82 -2.55
C LYS A 80 -9.21 -7.79 -3.72
N ILE A 81 -8.60 -7.47 -4.86
CA ILE A 81 -8.63 -8.30 -6.08
C ILE A 81 -7.80 -9.57 -5.88
N ALA A 82 -6.55 -9.42 -5.42
CA ALA A 82 -5.61 -10.52 -5.19
C ALA A 82 -5.47 -10.77 -3.70
N THR A 83 -6.40 -11.55 -3.14
CA THR A 83 -6.53 -11.73 -1.69
C THR A 83 -5.30 -12.38 -1.03
N GLY A 84 -4.48 -13.10 -1.81
CA GLY A 84 -3.21 -13.67 -1.36
C GLY A 84 -2.11 -12.65 -1.15
N SER A 85 -2.27 -11.46 -1.70
CA SER A 85 -1.27 -10.42 -1.67
C SER A 85 -0.99 -9.94 -0.25
N TYR A 86 0.25 -9.53 -0.03
CA TYR A 86 0.67 -8.91 1.22
C TYR A 86 1.72 -7.84 0.96
N GLY A 87 1.75 -6.84 1.83
CA GLY A 87 2.64 -5.71 1.67
C GLY A 87 2.50 -4.69 2.78
N LEU A 88 3.33 -3.66 2.69
CA LEU A 88 3.27 -2.49 3.56
C LEU A 88 3.30 -1.22 2.71
N LEU A 89 2.45 -0.27 3.08
CA LEU A 89 2.50 1.12 2.63
C LEU A 89 2.79 1.99 3.84
N TYR A 90 4.01 2.53 3.92
CA TYR A 90 4.40 3.54 4.90
C TYR A 90 3.85 4.89 4.47
N TYR A 91 3.30 5.63 5.41
CA TYR A 91 2.63 6.91 5.22
C TYR A 91 3.07 7.87 6.33
N LEU A 92 3.47 9.07 5.93
CA LEU A 92 3.65 10.22 6.81
C LEU A 92 2.92 11.41 6.20
N ASP A 93 2.19 12.14 7.03
CA ASP A 93 1.49 13.37 6.64
C ASP A 93 1.58 14.36 7.78
N ASP A 94 2.57 15.26 7.73
CA ASP A 94 2.82 16.24 8.80
C ASP A 94 1.76 17.35 8.88
N GLU A 95 0.80 17.38 7.95
CA GLU A 95 -0.34 18.30 7.92
C GLU A 95 -1.63 17.65 8.44
N ASP A 96 -1.60 16.36 8.80
CA ASP A 96 -2.76 15.66 9.38
C ASP A 96 -3.07 16.19 10.79
N GLU A 97 -4.34 16.57 11.02
CA GLU A 97 -4.78 17.18 12.28
C GLU A 97 -4.63 16.25 13.49
N VAL A 98 -4.62 14.93 13.27
CA VAL A 98 -4.62 13.91 14.33
C VAL A 98 -3.31 13.14 14.36
N TYR A 99 -2.70 12.90 13.20
CA TYR A 99 -1.58 11.97 13.01
C TYR A 99 -0.31 12.64 12.46
N SER A 100 -0.19 13.96 12.57
CA SER A 100 0.96 14.71 12.04
C SER A 100 2.32 14.28 12.59
N ASP A 101 2.37 13.69 13.79
CA ASP A 101 3.59 13.15 14.38
C ASP A 101 3.72 11.61 14.27
N GLU A 102 2.82 10.95 13.54
CA GLU A 102 2.82 9.48 13.45
C GLU A 102 3.28 9.01 12.07
N PHE A 103 4.32 8.17 12.05
CA PHE A 103 4.54 7.29 10.91
C PHE A 103 3.51 6.17 10.97
N ARG A 104 2.64 6.14 9.96
CA ARG A 104 1.57 5.15 9.85
C ARG A 104 1.90 4.14 8.76
N VAL A 105 1.40 2.92 8.94
CA VAL A 105 1.60 1.82 8.00
C VAL A 105 0.24 1.22 7.67
N LEU A 106 -0.10 1.23 6.39
CA LEU A 106 -1.23 0.46 5.88
C LEU A 106 -0.74 -0.95 5.55
N VAL A 107 -1.18 -1.91 6.35
CA VAL A 107 -0.81 -3.33 6.22
C VAL A 107 -1.79 -4.03 5.31
N SER A 108 -1.31 -4.58 4.20
CA SER A 108 -2.10 -5.45 3.32
C SER A 108 -1.87 -6.92 3.66
N LYS A 109 -2.95 -7.67 3.92
CA LYS A 109 -2.92 -9.13 4.04
C LYS A 109 -4.33 -9.72 3.88
N LYS A 110 -4.43 -10.90 3.25
CA LYS A 110 -5.67 -11.70 3.20
C LYS A 110 -6.88 -10.90 2.68
N GLY A 111 -6.69 -10.10 1.63
CA GLY A 111 -7.77 -9.31 1.04
C GLY A 111 -8.18 -8.07 1.83
N LYS A 112 -7.45 -7.68 2.87
CA LYS A 112 -7.78 -6.55 3.75
C LYS A 112 -6.59 -5.63 3.98
N CYS A 113 -6.89 -4.35 4.16
CA CYS A 113 -5.93 -3.33 4.57
C CYS A 113 -6.30 -2.83 5.98
N GLU A 114 -5.28 -2.61 6.81
CA GLU A 114 -5.43 -2.10 8.18
C GLU A 114 -4.36 -1.05 8.47
N TRP A 115 -4.77 0.14 8.91
CA TRP A 115 -3.84 1.18 9.35
C TRP A 115 -3.28 0.86 10.74
N LYS A 116 -1.97 1.02 10.89
CA LYS A 116 -1.25 0.86 12.16
C LYS A 116 -0.28 2.01 12.38
N ARG A 117 -0.02 2.33 13.64
CA ARG A 117 1.11 3.18 14.03
C ARG A 117 2.41 2.36 13.92
N ASP A 118 3.45 2.94 13.37
CA ASP A 118 4.80 2.35 13.41
C ASP A 118 5.54 2.84 14.65
N GLU A 119 5.70 1.97 15.64
CA GLU A 119 6.38 2.28 16.90
C GLU A 119 7.89 2.56 16.73
N ASN A 120 8.50 2.16 15.61
CA ASN A 120 9.94 2.34 15.40
C ASN A 120 10.26 3.65 14.67
N PHE A 121 9.39 4.06 13.74
CA PHE A 121 9.59 5.26 12.94
C PHE A 121 8.81 6.47 13.45
N SER A 122 7.71 6.28 14.17
CA SER A 122 7.00 7.41 14.77
C SER A 122 7.89 8.01 15.85
N PRO A 123 8.16 9.33 15.83
CA PRO A 123 8.86 9.97 16.92
C PRO A 123 8.24 9.59 18.27
N CYS A 124 9.08 9.27 19.25
CA CYS A 124 8.68 9.26 20.66
C CYS A 124 8.51 10.72 21.13
N SER A 125 7.66 11.51 20.47
CA SER A 125 7.37 12.89 20.85
C SER A 125 6.46 12.90 22.09
N ILE A 126 7.00 12.43 23.22
CA ILE A 126 6.76 13.19 24.45
C ILE A 126 7.48 14.51 24.19
N MET A 127 6.70 15.55 23.87
CA MET A 127 7.10 16.94 23.75
C MET A 127 8.37 17.23 24.57
N ILE A 128 9.54 17.27 23.91
CA ILE A 128 10.64 18.07 24.41
C ILE A 128 10.29 19.48 23.97
N GLU A 129 9.32 20.09 24.63
CA GLU A 129 9.45 21.52 24.91
C GLU A 129 10.70 21.59 25.80
N GLU A 130 11.84 21.95 25.20
CA GLU A 130 12.96 22.46 25.97
C GLU A 130 12.41 23.69 26.71
N PHE A 131 12.10 23.51 27.99
CA PHE A 131 11.88 24.62 28.89
C PHE A 131 13.20 25.40 28.98
N ASP A 132 13.30 26.49 28.23
CA ASP A 132 14.23 27.59 28.47
C ASP A 132 13.66 28.57 29.53
#